data_AF-A0A8H3EII8-F1
#
_entry.id   AF-A0A8H3EII8-F1
#
_cell.length_a   1.000
_cell.length_b   1.000
_cell.length_c   1.000
_cell.angle_alpha   90.00
_cell.angle_beta   90.00
_cell.angle_gamma   90.00
#
_symmetry.space_group_name_H-M   'P 1'
#
loop_
_entity.id
_entity.type
_entity.pdbx_description
1 polymer ?
#
loop_
_entity_poly.entity_id
_entity_poly.type
_entity_poly.pdbx_seq_one_letter_code
_entity_poly.pdbx_strand_id
1 'polypeptide(L)'
;MTSASETPGPGGFLQSTLPSPPASSINSPPPGNTVLPQTRSTPLKPGSAKESRLIDYVDRKLLGISRRYEKRFNAGFEDEASSGIQGRGYESYGELAKDLEEVIDVVWVSGTPSLQKPYLLTIALTSCTCLAPFPFSPRPTFQLFHKLDVAFFSLLQGANAKSGRILPGFEGGRGKLSTTEKVRIRGLVERTRVAVVEAAGKGGSVTDTESVARSNVKTEDDSTTDYDEDIVIDGTQEDGNHGRWEMEVARVYEKAIVELGVSLDTSGTGGFG
;
A
#
# COMPACT_ATOMS: atom_id res chain seq x y z
N MET A 1 77.99 -23.33 -0.15
CA MET A 1 78.00 -24.59 -0.91
C MET A 1 76.87 -25.45 -0.37
N THR A 2 76.01 -25.94 -1.29
CA THR A 2 75.21 -27.20 -1.23
C THR A 2 74.25 -27.40 -0.05
N SER A 3 72.92 -27.29 -0.23
CA SER A 3 71.97 -28.19 -0.96
C SER A 3 71.38 -29.30 -0.08
N ALA A 4 70.08 -29.11 0.18
CA ALA A 4 68.92 -30.02 0.21
C ALA A 4 69.03 -31.55 0.45
N SER A 5 67.97 -32.04 1.14
CA SER A 5 67.12 -33.24 0.94
C SER A 5 66.97 -34.04 2.26
N GLU A 6 65.83 -34.04 2.96
CA GLU A 6 64.44 -34.42 2.65
C GLU A 6 64.23 -35.94 2.55
N THR A 7 63.20 -36.45 3.27
CA THR A 7 62.28 -37.60 3.03
C THR A 7 61.89 -38.33 4.35
N PRO A 8 60.80 -39.14 4.43
CA PRO A 8 59.42 -38.63 4.60
C PRO A 8 58.46 -39.50 5.49
N GLY A 9 57.35 -38.88 5.93
CA GLY A 9 56.04 -39.53 6.14
C GLY A 9 55.69 -40.06 7.55
N PRO A 10 54.42 -40.43 7.86
CA PRO A 10 53.18 -40.32 7.04
C PRO A 10 51.94 -39.75 7.78
N GLY A 11 51.01 -39.18 7.01
CA GLY A 11 49.56 -39.46 7.13
C GLY A 11 48.79 -39.00 8.37
N GLY A 12 48.49 -37.70 8.46
CA GLY A 12 47.39 -37.19 9.29
C GLY A 12 46.27 -36.66 8.41
N PHE A 13 45.20 -37.44 8.24
CA PHE A 13 43.98 -37.01 7.56
C PHE A 13 43.31 -35.88 8.33
N LEU A 14 43.53 -34.63 7.91
CA LEU A 14 42.71 -33.52 8.38
C LEU A 14 41.36 -33.59 7.66
N GLN A 15 40.32 -33.91 8.42
CA GLN A 15 38.93 -33.83 7.97
C GLN A 15 38.63 -32.39 7.53
N SER A 16 38.32 -32.22 6.24
CA SER A 16 37.73 -30.98 5.73
C SER A 16 36.36 -30.78 6.38
N THR A 17 36.29 -29.98 7.44
CA THR A 17 35.01 -29.45 7.93
C THR A 17 34.55 -28.37 6.96
N LEU A 18 33.83 -28.80 5.92
CA LEU A 18 33.04 -27.93 5.06
C LEU A 18 32.12 -27.06 5.95
N PRO A 19 32.10 -25.73 5.78
CA PRO A 19 31.11 -24.90 6.46
C PRO A 19 29.72 -25.27 5.91
N SER A 20 28.82 -25.70 6.80
CA SER A 20 27.40 -25.89 6.49
C SER A 20 26.82 -24.61 5.91
N PRO A 21 25.92 -24.68 4.90
CA PRO A 21 25.18 -23.51 4.45
C PRO A 21 24.35 -22.96 5.62
N PRO A 22 24.16 -21.64 5.71
CA PRO A 22 23.36 -21.03 6.77
C PRO A 22 21.93 -21.59 6.72
N ALA A 23 21.38 -21.90 7.89
CA ALA A 23 20.00 -22.34 8.03
C ALA A 23 19.06 -21.30 7.41
N SER A 24 18.38 -21.67 6.32
CA SER A 24 17.25 -20.91 5.79
C SER A 24 16.15 -20.91 6.85
N SER A 25 16.04 -19.79 7.58
CA SER A 25 14.85 -19.54 8.38
C SER A 25 13.68 -19.31 7.42
N ILE A 26 12.86 -20.33 7.21
CA ILE A 26 11.47 -20.14 6.78
C ILE A 26 10.76 -19.50 7.98
N ASN A 27 10.94 -18.20 8.13
CA ASN A 27 9.97 -17.40 8.88
C ASN A 27 8.79 -17.21 7.92
N SER A 28 7.69 -17.92 8.16
CA SER A 28 6.39 -17.48 7.65
C SER A 28 6.21 -16.02 8.11
N PRO A 29 6.15 -15.03 7.19
CA PRO A 29 6.00 -13.65 7.63
C PRO A 29 4.65 -13.49 8.33
N PRO A 30 4.59 -12.78 9.48
CA PRO A 30 3.30 -12.37 10.04
C PRO A 30 2.52 -11.57 8.98
N PRO A 31 1.18 -11.63 8.98
CA PRO A 31 0.37 -10.80 8.11
C PRO A 31 0.65 -9.33 8.46
N GLY A 32 1.50 -8.66 7.69
CA GLY A 32 2.01 -7.33 8.02
C GLY A 32 3.41 -6.99 7.48
N ASN A 33 4.15 -7.95 6.93
CA ASN A 33 5.45 -7.67 6.28
C ASN A 33 5.30 -7.14 4.84
N THR A 34 4.58 -6.04 4.64
CA THR A 34 4.71 -5.23 3.42
C THR A 34 5.96 -4.37 3.55
N VAL A 35 7.10 -5.01 3.28
CA VAL A 35 8.42 -4.37 3.35
C VAL A 35 8.71 -3.75 2.00
N LEU A 36 8.93 -2.43 1.95
CA LEU A 36 9.49 -1.83 0.76
C LEU A 36 10.81 -2.53 0.39
N PRO A 37 11.04 -2.81 -0.90
CA PRO A 37 12.27 -3.46 -1.33
C PRO A 37 13.49 -2.60 -0.99
N GLN A 38 14.67 -3.22 -0.97
CA GLN A 38 15.90 -2.47 -0.77
C GLN A 38 16.14 -1.53 -1.96
N THR A 39 16.27 -0.24 -1.67
CA THR A 39 16.57 0.78 -2.70
C THR A 39 17.97 0.54 -3.26
N ARG A 40 18.17 0.86 -4.55
CA ARG A 40 19.52 0.93 -5.13
C ARG A 40 20.41 1.88 -4.33
N SER A 41 21.72 1.64 -4.31
CA SER A 41 22.67 2.50 -3.60
C SER A 41 22.92 3.85 -4.29
N THR A 42 22.72 3.91 -5.61
CA THR A 42 22.93 5.09 -6.42
C THR A 42 21.67 5.42 -7.22
N PRO A 43 21.20 6.68 -7.23
CA PRO A 43 20.10 7.10 -8.08
C PRO A 43 20.40 6.79 -9.55
N LEU A 44 19.35 6.63 -10.36
CA LEU A 44 19.51 6.60 -11.80
C LEU A 44 20.03 7.96 -12.27
N LYS A 45 20.95 7.93 -13.24
CA LYS A 45 21.50 9.16 -13.81
C LYS A 45 20.43 9.82 -14.69
N PRO A 46 20.17 11.13 -14.50
CA PRO A 46 19.29 11.91 -15.37
C PRO A 46 19.66 11.75 -16.86
N GLY A 47 18.66 11.46 -17.70
CA GLY A 47 18.79 11.23 -19.14
C GLY A 47 19.42 9.87 -19.52
N SER A 48 19.60 8.95 -18.58
CA SER A 48 20.21 7.64 -18.90
C SER A 48 19.20 6.68 -19.53
N ALA A 49 19.68 5.76 -20.38
CA ALA A 49 18.83 4.72 -20.96
C ALA A 49 18.11 3.84 -19.91
N LYS A 50 18.68 3.67 -18.71
CA LYS A 50 18.03 2.94 -17.61
C LYS A 50 16.87 3.73 -17.02
N GLU A 51 17.01 5.04 -16.90
CA GLU A 51 15.91 5.93 -16.49
C GLU A 51 14.79 5.94 -17.52
N SER A 52 15.09 6.13 -18.80
CA SER A 52 14.07 6.11 -19.85
C SER A 52 13.28 4.80 -19.87
N ARG A 53 13.98 3.66 -19.77
CA ARG A 53 13.32 2.34 -19.69
C ARG A 53 12.44 2.17 -18.45
N LEU A 54 12.84 2.75 -17.32
CA LEU A 54 12.04 2.73 -16.10
C LEU A 54 10.76 3.55 -16.29
N ILE A 55 10.88 4.77 -16.80
CA ILE A 55 9.76 5.66 -17.11
C ILE A 55 8.79 4.95 -18.06
N ASP A 56 9.28 4.45 -19.20
CA ASP A 56 8.47 3.73 -20.19
C ASP A 56 7.78 2.50 -19.60
N TYR A 57 8.45 1.80 -18.68
CA TYR A 57 7.87 0.63 -18.02
C TYR A 57 6.74 1.02 -17.05
N VAL A 58 7.00 1.99 -16.17
CA VAL A 58 6.05 2.46 -15.16
C VAL A 58 4.83 3.09 -15.84
N ASP A 59 5.04 3.93 -16.85
CA ASP A 59 3.95 4.58 -17.59
C ASP A 59 3.07 3.56 -18.31
N ARG A 60 3.66 2.55 -18.96
CA ARG A 60 2.90 1.46 -19.60
C ARG A 60 2.12 0.64 -18.57
N LYS A 61 2.71 0.34 -17.42
CA LYS A 61 2.03 -0.39 -16.33
C LYS A 61 0.87 0.42 -15.76
N LEU A 62 1.07 1.70 -15.44
CA LEU A 62 0.01 2.58 -14.94
C LEU A 62 -1.12 2.78 -15.96
N LEU A 63 -0.79 2.93 -17.24
CA LEU A 63 -1.79 3.00 -18.31
C LEU A 63 -2.58 1.69 -18.42
N GLY A 64 -1.90 0.55 -18.30
CA GLY A 64 -2.54 -0.76 -18.26
C GLY A 64 -3.53 -0.90 -17.09
N ILE A 65 -3.12 -0.43 -15.90
CA ILE A 65 -3.96 -0.38 -14.71
C ILE A 65 -5.20 0.50 -14.95
N SER A 66 -5.03 1.70 -15.51
CA SER A 66 -6.16 2.61 -15.82
C SER A 66 -7.16 1.95 -16.78
N ARG A 67 -6.66 1.36 -17.88
CA ARG A 67 -7.50 0.68 -18.87
C ARG A 67 -8.25 -0.51 -18.26
N ARG A 68 -7.58 -1.30 -17.42
CA ARG A 68 -8.18 -2.45 -16.74
C ARG A 68 -9.22 -2.02 -15.70
N TYR A 69 -9.01 -0.89 -15.03
CA TYR A 69 -10.01 -0.27 -14.16
C TYR A 69 -11.23 0.23 -14.93
N GLU A 70 -11.04 0.93 -16.05
CA GLU A 70 -12.14 1.40 -16.90
C GLU A 70 -12.98 0.25 -17.47
N LYS A 71 -12.32 -0.82 -17.93
CA LYS A 71 -13.00 -2.04 -18.43
C LYS A 71 -13.96 -2.67 -17.43
N ARG A 72 -13.76 -2.48 -16.12
CA ARG A 72 -14.70 -2.95 -15.10
C ARG A 72 -16.10 -2.34 -15.26
N PHE A 73 -16.16 -1.06 -15.65
CA PHE A 73 -17.43 -0.36 -15.85
C PHE A 73 -18.05 -0.64 -17.22
N ASN A 74 -17.23 -1.11 -18.18
CA ASN A 74 -17.65 -1.41 -19.56
C ASN A 74 -17.79 -2.91 -19.84
N ALA A 75 -17.70 -3.77 -18.82
CA ALA A 75 -17.68 -5.24 -18.97
C ALA A 75 -18.95 -5.83 -19.63
N GLY A 76 -20.03 -5.06 -19.75
CA GLY A 76 -21.27 -5.47 -20.42
C GLY A 76 -21.35 -5.20 -21.92
N PHE A 77 -20.33 -4.58 -22.54
CA PHE A 77 -20.38 -4.12 -23.94
C PHE A 77 -19.28 -4.71 -24.85
N GLU A 78 -18.41 -5.61 -24.36
CA GLU A 78 -17.30 -6.17 -25.16
C GLU A 78 -17.62 -7.60 -25.64
N ASP A 79 -17.56 -7.83 -26.97
CA ASP A 79 -17.63 -9.15 -27.61
C ASP A 79 -16.42 -10.03 -27.21
N GLU A 80 -16.70 -11.28 -26.81
CA GLU A 80 -15.72 -12.28 -26.34
C GLU A 80 -14.54 -12.54 -27.30
N ALA A 81 -14.66 -12.19 -28.58
CA ALA A 81 -13.64 -12.43 -29.60
C ALA A 81 -12.38 -11.55 -29.49
N SER A 82 -12.43 -10.45 -28.72
CA SER A 82 -11.32 -9.48 -28.62
C SER A 82 -10.45 -9.64 -27.36
N SER A 83 -10.84 -10.55 -26.45
CA SER A 83 -10.30 -10.62 -25.09
C SER A 83 -9.14 -11.60 -24.99
N GLY A 84 -7.96 -11.17 -25.44
CA GLY A 84 -6.71 -11.76 -24.96
C GLY A 84 -6.59 -11.60 -23.43
N ILE A 85 -5.56 -12.18 -22.80
CA ILE A 85 -5.30 -12.11 -21.34
C ILE A 85 -5.28 -10.66 -20.79
N GLN A 86 -5.12 -9.65 -21.65
CA GLN A 86 -5.25 -8.22 -21.32
C GLN A 86 -6.70 -7.66 -21.34
N GLY A 87 -7.70 -8.51 -21.52
CA GLY A 87 -9.07 -8.11 -21.86
C GLY A 87 -10.02 -7.94 -20.68
N ARG A 88 -9.74 -8.52 -19.51
CA ARG A 88 -10.68 -8.53 -18.37
C ARG A 88 -10.40 -7.40 -17.39
N GLY A 89 -11.45 -6.64 -17.04
CA GLY A 89 -11.39 -5.61 -15.99
C GLY A 89 -11.10 -6.19 -14.60
N TYR A 90 -10.82 -5.33 -13.62
CA TYR A 90 -10.59 -5.76 -12.23
C TYR A 90 -11.88 -6.29 -11.58
N GLU A 91 -11.80 -7.46 -10.94
CA GLU A 91 -12.92 -8.03 -10.19
C GLU A 91 -12.96 -7.55 -8.74
N SER A 92 -11.79 -7.31 -8.16
CA SER A 92 -11.64 -6.92 -6.76
C SER A 92 -10.58 -5.83 -6.62
N TYR A 93 -10.69 -5.05 -5.54
CA TYR A 93 -9.65 -4.07 -5.21
C TYR A 93 -8.33 -4.76 -4.89
N GLY A 94 -8.35 -6.02 -4.45
CA GLY A 94 -7.15 -6.81 -4.21
C GLY A 94 -6.29 -7.05 -5.45
N GLU A 95 -6.89 -7.21 -6.62
CA GLU A 95 -6.12 -7.32 -7.88
C GLU A 95 -5.49 -6.00 -8.28
N LEU A 96 -6.25 -4.91 -8.18
CA LEU A 96 -5.75 -3.56 -8.42
C LEU A 96 -4.60 -3.22 -7.46
N ALA A 97 -4.76 -3.54 -6.18
CA ALA A 97 -3.77 -3.30 -5.15
C ALA A 97 -2.46 -4.04 -5.45
N LYS A 98 -2.53 -5.30 -5.88
CA LYS A 98 -1.34 -6.07 -6.30
C LYS A 98 -0.62 -5.42 -7.46
N ASP A 99 -1.34 -5.01 -8.52
CA ASP A 99 -0.73 -4.36 -9.68
C ASP A 99 -0.08 -3.02 -9.29
N LEU A 100 -0.71 -2.24 -8.41
CA LEU A 100 -0.13 -1.00 -7.88
C LEU A 100 1.08 -1.26 -6.98
N GLU A 101 1.07 -2.31 -6.16
CA GLU A 101 2.21 -2.70 -5.33
C GLU A 101 3.43 -3.07 -6.17
N GLU A 102 3.26 -3.78 -7.29
CA GLU A 102 4.37 -4.06 -8.23
C GLU A 102 5.01 -2.77 -8.73
N VAL A 103 4.18 -1.77 -9.08
CA VAL A 103 4.68 -0.47 -9.55
C VAL A 103 5.40 0.28 -8.43
N ILE A 104 4.87 0.26 -7.21
CA ILE A 104 5.54 0.86 -6.03
C ILE A 104 6.91 0.23 -5.84
N ASP A 105 7.01 -1.09 -5.90
CA ASP A 105 8.27 -1.80 -5.66
C ASP A 105 9.32 -1.41 -6.71
N VAL A 106 8.94 -1.35 -7.99
CA VAL A 106 9.83 -0.93 -9.09
C VAL A 106 10.26 0.53 -8.96
N VAL A 107 9.32 1.43 -8.69
CA VAL A 107 9.59 2.86 -8.47
C VAL A 107 10.50 3.04 -7.26
N TRP A 108 10.26 2.32 -6.17
CA TRP A 108 11.04 2.40 -4.95
C TRP A 108 12.48 1.92 -5.15
N VAL A 109 12.67 0.78 -5.83
CA VAL A 109 14.01 0.25 -6.15
C VAL A 109 14.86 1.23 -6.94
N SER A 110 14.26 2.09 -7.78
CA SER A 110 15.00 3.06 -8.60
C SER A 110 16.00 3.91 -7.80
N GLY A 111 15.65 4.25 -6.55
CA GLY A 111 16.45 5.13 -5.69
C GLY A 111 16.56 6.55 -6.24
N THR A 112 15.66 6.99 -7.12
CA THR A 112 15.72 8.30 -7.77
C THR A 112 14.60 9.20 -7.25
N PRO A 113 14.87 10.17 -6.36
CA PRO A 113 13.83 10.97 -5.71
C PRO A 113 12.92 11.72 -6.70
N SER A 114 13.48 12.24 -7.80
CA SER A 114 12.72 12.96 -8.83
C SER A 114 11.68 12.09 -9.55
N LEU A 115 11.85 10.76 -9.56
CA LEU A 115 10.88 9.82 -10.11
C LEU A 115 9.98 9.27 -9.00
N GLN A 116 10.56 8.91 -7.86
CA GLN A 116 9.83 8.33 -6.73
C GLN A 116 8.69 9.23 -6.27
N LYS A 117 8.96 10.52 -6.06
CA LYS A 117 7.97 11.48 -5.54
C LYS A 117 6.71 11.59 -6.43
N PRO A 118 6.81 11.94 -7.74
CA PRO A 118 5.63 12.08 -8.57
C PRO A 118 4.90 10.75 -8.79
N TYR A 119 5.61 9.64 -9.02
CA TYR A 119 4.95 8.35 -9.26
C TYR A 119 4.23 7.81 -8.02
N LEU A 120 4.83 7.91 -6.83
CA LEU A 120 4.18 7.48 -5.60
C LEU A 120 2.94 8.33 -5.27
N LEU A 121 2.98 9.65 -5.56
CA LEU A 121 1.81 10.50 -5.45
C LEU A 121 0.69 10.08 -6.41
N THR A 122 1.02 9.78 -7.67
CA THR A 122 0.05 9.27 -8.65
C THR A 122 -0.55 7.94 -8.19
N ILE A 123 0.28 6.99 -7.75
CA ILE A 123 -0.18 5.68 -7.26
C ILE A 123 -1.08 5.81 -6.03
N ALA A 124 -0.72 6.67 -5.07
CA ALA A 124 -1.54 6.93 -3.89
C ALA A 124 -2.89 7.59 -4.25
N LEU A 125 -2.91 8.47 -5.25
CA LEU A 125 -4.15 9.05 -5.76
C LEU A 125 -5.03 8.01 -6.45
N THR A 126 -4.45 7.19 -7.33
CA THR A 126 -5.16 6.13 -8.03
C THR A 126 -5.73 5.11 -7.05
N SER A 127 -4.93 4.61 -6.11
CA SER A 127 -5.37 3.64 -5.09
C SER A 127 -6.52 4.18 -4.23
N CYS A 128 -6.50 5.46 -3.85
CA CYS A 128 -7.58 6.10 -3.11
C CYS A 128 -8.86 6.23 -3.96
N THR A 129 -8.73 6.75 -5.19
CA THR A 129 -9.87 7.03 -6.08
C THR A 129 -10.59 5.76 -6.50
N CYS A 130 -9.82 4.70 -6.74
CA CYS A 130 -10.36 3.42 -7.15
C CYS A 130 -10.96 2.62 -5.98
N LEU A 131 -10.92 3.07 -4.72
CA LEU A 131 -11.40 2.27 -3.58
C LEU A 131 -12.93 2.14 -3.55
N ALA A 132 -13.64 3.26 -3.75
CA ALA A 132 -15.09 3.35 -3.56
C ALA A 132 -15.94 2.38 -4.41
N PRO A 133 -15.58 2.08 -5.68
CA PRO A 133 -16.41 1.20 -6.50
C PRO A 133 -16.26 -0.29 -6.20
N PHE A 134 -15.30 -0.72 -5.38
CA PHE A 134 -15.12 -2.14 -5.03
C PHE A 134 -15.76 -2.47 -3.68
N PRO A 135 -16.23 -3.71 -3.49
CA PRO A 135 -16.43 -4.24 -2.15
C PRO A 135 -15.14 -4.09 -1.33
N PHE A 136 -15.28 -3.74 -0.06
CA PHE A 136 -14.12 -3.52 0.80
C PHE A 136 -13.31 -4.81 0.97
N SER A 137 -12.01 -4.73 0.70
CA SER A 137 -11.07 -5.85 0.83
C SER A 137 -9.98 -5.47 1.84
N PRO A 138 -10.22 -5.68 3.15
CA PRO A 138 -9.40 -5.06 4.20
C PRO A 138 -7.91 -5.37 4.05
N ARG A 139 -7.56 -6.65 3.86
CA ARG A 139 -6.17 -7.11 3.80
C ARG A 139 -5.38 -6.44 2.66
N PRO A 140 -5.77 -6.55 1.37
CA PRO A 140 -5.07 -5.84 0.29
C PRO A 140 -5.05 -4.33 0.47
N THR A 141 -6.14 -3.73 0.96
CA THR A 141 -6.23 -2.28 1.17
C THR A 141 -5.22 -1.78 2.20
N PHE A 142 -5.17 -2.41 3.38
CA PHE A 142 -4.21 -2.03 4.41
C PHE A 142 -2.77 -2.32 4.02
N GLN A 143 -2.51 -3.43 3.31
CA GLN A 143 -1.17 -3.77 2.81
C GLN A 143 -0.63 -2.69 1.88
N LEU A 144 -1.42 -2.28 0.88
CA LEU A 144 -1.04 -1.23 -0.06
C LEU A 144 -0.79 0.11 0.64
N PHE A 145 -1.70 0.55 1.51
CA PHE A 145 -1.55 1.83 2.20
C PHE A 145 -0.45 1.82 3.26
N HIS A 146 -0.19 0.69 3.92
CA HIS A 146 0.98 0.55 4.79
C HIS A 146 2.29 0.70 3.98
N LYS A 147 2.36 0.08 2.79
CA LYS A 147 3.53 0.19 1.91
C LYS A 147 3.76 1.65 1.48
N LEU A 148 2.69 2.35 1.09
CA LEU A 148 2.74 3.77 0.74
C LEU A 148 3.08 4.66 1.94
N ASP A 149 2.57 4.36 3.13
CA ASP A 149 2.89 5.08 4.37
C ASP A 149 4.39 5.02 4.68
N VAL A 150 4.97 3.81 4.65
CA VAL A 150 6.42 3.62 4.85
C VAL A 150 7.22 4.37 3.78
N ALA A 151 6.72 4.44 2.54
CA ALA A 151 7.41 5.12 1.44
C ALA A 151 7.40 6.65 1.64
N PHE A 152 6.24 7.23 1.92
CA PHE A 152 6.13 8.67 2.18
C PHE A 152 6.88 9.08 3.44
N PHE A 153 6.77 8.31 4.53
CA PHE A 153 7.54 8.53 5.74
C PHE A 153 9.04 8.54 5.47
N SER A 154 9.54 7.56 4.70
CA SER A 154 10.95 7.51 4.32
C SER A 154 11.38 8.72 3.48
N LEU A 155 10.52 9.20 2.57
CA LEU A 155 10.79 10.39 1.74
C LEU A 155 10.74 11.69 2.57
N LEU A 156 9.88 11.77 3.59
CA LEU A 156 9.78 12.90 4.50
C LEU A 156 11.05 13.03 5.35
N GLN A 157 11.54 11.92 5.88
CA GLN A 157 12.78 11.90 6.66
C GLN A 157 14.04 11.98 5.78
N GLY A 158 13.94 11.58 4.51
CA GLY A 158 15.09 11.39 3.64
C GLY A 158 15.96 10.20 4.02
N ALA A 159 15.40 9.25 4.77
CA ALA A 159 16.05 8.03 5.23
C ALA A 159 15.09 6.85 5.13
N ASN A 160 15.61 5.66 4.88
CA ASN A 160 14.80 4.45 4.82
C ASN A 160 14.24 4.13 6.21
N ALA A 161 12.91 4.04 6.34
CA ALA A 161 12.21 3.85 7.61
C ALA A 161 12.67 2.66 8.45
N LYS A 162 13.20 1.60 7.82
CA LYS A 162 13.64 0.39 8.53
C LYS A 162 15.12 0.42 8.89
N SER A 163 15.96 0.88 7.97
CA SER A 163 17.41 0.82 8.14
C SER A 163 18.02 2.10 8.69
N GLY A 164 17.28 3.21 8.70
CA GLY A 164 17.78 4.54 9.08
C GLY A 164 18.82 5.11 8.12
N ARG A 165 19.17 4.40 7.04
CA ARG A 165 20.15 4.86 6.06
C ARG A 165 19.55 5.97 5.21
N ILE A 166 20.35 7.01 4.94
CA ILE A 166 19.99 8.09 4.04
C ILE A 166 19.57 7.52 2.69
N LEU A 167 18.45 8.02 2.16
CA LEU A 167 17.98 7.61 0.85
C LEU A 167 18.92 8.14 -0.23
N PRO A 168 19.18 7.38 -1.29
CA PRO A 168 19.99 7.86 -2.40
C PRO A 168 19.38 9.13 -3.00
N GLY A 169 20.20 10.14 -3.24
CA GLY A 169 19.78 11.45 -3.75
C GLY A 169 19.28 12.42 -2.67
N PHE A 170 19.25 12.02 -1.40
CA PHE A 170 18.97 12.91 -0.27
C PHE A 170 20.23 13.50 0.39
N GLU A 171 21.42 13.14 -0.10
CA GLU A 171 22.68 13.67 0.41
C GLU A 171 22.71 15.21 0.31
N GLY A 172 23.14 15.87 1.38
CA GLY A 172 23.19 17.33 1.45
C GLY A 172 21.83 18.03 1.33
N GLY A 173 20.71 17.30 1.53
CA GLY A 173 19.36 17.86 1.52
C GLY A 173 18.72 18.06 0.15
N ARG A 174 19.38 17.65 -0.95
CA ARG A 174 18.90 17.85 -2.33
C ARG A 174 17.62 17.08 -2.68
N GLY A 175 17.36 15.97 -2.00
CA GLY A 175 16.19 15.10 -2.22
C GLY A 175 14.95 15.47 -1.40
N LYS A 176 15.06 16.41 -0.45
CA LYS A 176 13.98 16.73 0.51
C LYS A 176 12.68 17.10 -0.21
N LEU A 177 11.55 16.75 0.40
CA LEU A 177 10.24 17.15 -0.09
C LEU A 177 10.05 18.66 0.11
N SER A 178 9.62 19.35 -0.95
CA SER A 178 9.22 20.76 -0.87
C SER A 178 7.96 20.93 -0.04
N THR A 179 7.70 22.14 0.46
CA THR A 179 6.47 22.45 1.21
C THR A 179 5.21 22.09 0.41
N THR A 180 5.20 22.36 -0.90
CA THR A 180 4.08 22.00 -1.80
C THR A 180 3.91 20.49 -1.89
N GLU A 181 4.99 19.71 -1.99
CA GLU A 181 4.93 18.25 -1.98
C GLU A 181 4.38 17.72 -0.64
N LYS A 182 4.84 18.28 0.49
CA LYS A 182 4.34 17.92 1.83
C LYS A 182 2.84 18.17 1.96
N VAL A 183 2.37 19.35 1.54
CA VAL A 183 0.92 19.69 1.57
C VAL A 183 0.11 18.75 0.68
N ARG A 184 0.64 18.37 -0.50
CA ARG A 184 0.00 17.39 -1.38
C ARG A 184 -0.11 16.01 -0.74
N ILE A 185 0.96 15.52 -0.09
CA ILE A 185 0.93 14.24 0.62
C ILE A 185 -0.08 14.31 1.75
N ARG A 186 -0.08 15.39 2.56
CA ARG A 186 -1.03 15.58 3.66
C ARG A 186 -2.48 15.48 3.20
N GLY A 187 -2.86 16.29 2.20
CA GLY A 187 -4.22 16.29 1.68
C GLY A 187 -4.62 14.95 1.05
N LEU A 188 -3.67 14.22 0.48
CA LEU A 188 -3.93 12.89 -0.07
C LEU A 188 -4.14 11.84 1.05
N VAL A 189 -3.27 11.84 2.05
CA VAL A 189 -3.34 10.97 3.23
C VAL A 189 -4.67 11.18 3.97
N GLU A 190 -5.05 12.42 4.24
CA GLU A 190 -6.31 12.74 4.93
C GLU A 190 -7.52 12.23 4.13
N ARG A 191 -7.55 12.46 2.81
CA ARG A 191 -8.62 11.93 1.94
C ARG A 191 -8.66 10.40 1.93
N THR A 192 -7.51 9.73 1.87
CA THR A 192 -7.47 8.27 1.87
C THR A 192 -7.98 7.69 3.18
N ARG A 193 -7.64 8.29 4.32
CA ARG A 193 -8.14 7.84 5.63
C ARG A 193 -9.67 7.90 5.69
N VAL A 194 -10.27 9.00 5.22
CA VAL A 194 -11.74 9.12 5.11
C VAL A 194 -12.31 8.05 4.18
N ALA A 195 -11.73 7.88 2.98
CA ALA A 195 -12.21 6.87 2.03
C ALA A 195 -12.14 5.44 2.58
N VAL A 196 -11.10 5.10 3.36
CA VAL A 196 -10.97 3.78 3.99
C VAL A 196 -12.00 3.60 5.12
N VAL A 197 -12.23 4.62 5.95
CA VAL A 197 -13.29 4.58 6.98
C VAL A 197 -14.66 4.33 6.34
N GLU A 198 -14.99 5.08 5.29
CA GLU A 198 -16.26 4.92 4.57
C GLU A 198 -16.39 3.53 3.92
N ALA A 199 -15.32 3.02 3.29
CA ALA A 199 -15.32 1.71 2.68
C ALA A 199 -15.44 0.59 3.73
N ALA A 200 -14.75 0.72 4.86
CA ALA A 200 -14.84 -0.23 5.97
C ALA A 200 -16.24 -0.24 6.60
N GLY A 201 -16.86 0.93 6.81
CA GLY A 201 -18.21 1.04 7.35
C GLY A 201 -19.28 0.44 6.41
N LYS A 202 -19.14 0.63 5.10
CA LYS A 202 -20.02 -0.02 4.10
C LYS A 202 -19.85 -1.54 4.09
N GLY A 203 -18.63 -2.03 4.33
CA GLY A 203 -18.33 -3.46 4.37
C GLY A 203 -18.94 -4.24 5.55
N GLY A 204 -19.40 -3.54 6.59
CA GLY A 204 -20.19 -4.13 7.70
C GLY A 204 -21.70 -4.10 7.48
N SER A 205 -22.18 -3.37 6.46
CA SER A 205 -23.60 -3.12 6.19
C SER A 205 -24.06 -3.82 4.91
N VAL A 206 -23.80 -5.13 4.79
CA VAL A 206 -24.33 -5.95 3.69
C VAL A 206 -25.17 -7.12 4.22
N THR A 207 -26.27 -6.77 4.88
CA THR A 207 -27.55 -7.49 4.80
C THR A 207 -28.64 -6.41 4.74
N ASP A 208 -29.61 -6.61 3.84
CA ASP A 208 -30.79 -5.78 3.58
C ASP A 208 -30.59 -4.47 2.81
N THR A 209 -30.40 -4.62 1.50
CA THR A 209 -31.08 -3.71 0.55
C THR A 209 -31.41 -4.45 -0.74
N GLU A 210 -32.11 -5.58 -0.62
CA GLU A 210 -33.11 -5.94 -1.61
C GLU A 210 -34.51 -5.63 -1.05
N SER A 211 -35.33 -5.01 -1.90
CA SER A 211 -36.77 -4.77 -1.74
C SER A 211 -37.22 -3.68 -0.74
N VAL A 212 -37.39 -2.45 -1.23
CA VAL A 212 -38.65 -1.74 -0.97
C VAL A 212 -39.14 -1.14 -2.29
N ALA A 213 -40.01 -1.91 -2.93
CA ALA A 213 -40.93 -1.41 -3.93
C ALA A 213 -41.69 -0.21 -3.35
N ARG A 214 -41.78 0.87 -4.12
CA ARG A 214 -42.72 1.95 -3.88
C ARG A 214 -44.14 1.37 -3.83
N SER A 215 -44.73 1.31 -2.64
CA SER A 215 -46.18 1.27 -2.48
C SER A 215 -46.57 2.19 -1.35
N ASN A 216 -47.21 3.29 -1.73
CA ASN A 216 -47.75 4.29 -0.83
C ASN A 216 -49.26 4.31 -1.07
N VAL A 217 -50.02 3.54 -0.29
CA VAL A 217 -51.47 3.73 -0.10
C VAL A 217 -51.79 3.48 1.37
N LYS A 218 -52.25 4.54 2.04
CA LYS A 218 -52.86 4.54 3.38
C LYS A 218 -54.24 3.88 3.34
N THR A 219 -54.71 3.37 4.49
CA THR A 219 -55.99 3.71 5.20
C THR A 219 -56.25 2.60 6.25
N GLU A 220 -56.02 2.89 7.54
CA GLU A 220 -57.01 2.94 8.66
C GLU A 220 -57.67 1.59 9.01
N ASP A 221 -57.40 1.05 10.20
CA ASP A 221 -58.43 0.51 11.11
C ASP A 221 -57.90 0.29 12.53
N ASP A 222 -58.82 0.48 13.47
CA ASP A 222 -58.76 0.57 14.93
C ASP A 222 -58.74 -0.81 15.61
N SER A 223 -58.00 -0.96 16.72
CA SER A 223 -58.45 -1.72 17.90
C SER A 223 -57.39 -1.78 19.01
N THR A 224 -57.86 -1.39 20.18
CA THR A 224 -57.25 -1.45 21.52
C THR A 224 -57.00 -2.88 22.01
N THR A 225 -55.83 -3.16 22.60
CA THR A 225 -55.72 -3.97 23.83
C THR A 225 -54.38 -3.71 24.53
N ASP A 226 -54.51 -3.45 25.82
CA ASP A 226 -53.49 -3.21 26.84
C ASP A 226 -53.02 -4.56 27.40
N TYR A 227 -51.74 -4.91 27.21
CA TYR A 227 -51.07 -5.99 27.94
C TYR A 227 -49.59 -5.65 28.11
N ASP A 228 -49.19 -5.48 29.37
CA ASP A 228 -47.82 -5.54 29.87
C ASP A 228 -47.13 -6.82 29.38
N GLU A 229 -46.07 -6.69 28.58
CA GLU A 229 -45.10 -7.76 28.36
C GLU A 229 -43.70 -7.15 28.18
N ASP A 230 -42.89 -7.38 29.21
CA ASP A 230 -41.44 -7.27 29.31
C ASP A 230 -40.68 -6.59 28.16
N ILE A 231 -40.06 -5.44 28.48
CA ILE A 231 -38.90 -4.90 27.77
C ILE A 231 -37.79 -5.95 27.87
N VAL A 232 -37.79 -6.91 26.96
CA VAL A 232 -36.56 -7.58 26.57
C VAL A 232 -35.80 -6.53 25.79
N ILE A 233 -34.86 -5.85 26.48
CA ILE A 233 -33.70 -5.29 25.81
C ILE A 233 -33.04 -6.51 25.17
N ASP A 234 -33.47 -6.83 23.94
CA ASP A 234 -32.69 -7.63 23.01
C ASP A 234 -31.42 -6.82 22.84
N GLY A 235 -30.46 -7.12 23.72
CA GLY A 235 -29.10 -6.68 23.59
C GLY A 235 -28.68 -7.26 22.26
N THR A 236 -28.86 -6.47 21.21
CA THR A 236 -28.26 -6.64 19.91
C THR A 236 -26.83 -6.97 20.22
N GLN A 237 -26.53 -8.27 20.15
CA GLN A 237 -25.18 -8.77 20.20
C GLN A 237 -24.48 -8.00 19.09
N GLU A 238 -23.71 -6.99 19.48
CA GLU A 238 -22.89 -6.21 18.58
C GLU A 238 -22.07 -7.22 17.79
N ASP A 239 -22.48 -7.38 16.54
CA ASP A 239 -22.03 -8.45 15.68
C ASP A 239 -20.51 -8.27 15.51
N GLY A 240 -19.77 -9.23 16.06
CA GLY A 240 -18.34 -9.17 16.45
C GLY A 240 -17.34 -9.05 15.30
N ASN A 241 -17.73 -8.44 14.19
CA ASN A 241 -16.90 -8.19 13.02
C ASN A 241 -16.63 -6.69 12.76
N HIS A 242 -17.40 -5.78 13.37
CA HIS A 242 -17.19 -4.32 13.24
C HIS A 242 -15.83 -3.88 13.85
N GLY A 243 -15.48 -4.41 15.02
CA GLY A 243 -14.22 -4.09 15.70
C GLY A 243 -12.94 -4.69 15.09
N ARG A 244 -13.05 -5.62 14.14
CA ARG A 244 -11.89 -6.40 13.67
C ARG A 244 -10.85 -5.55 12.94
N TRP A 245 -11.29 -4.50 12.25
CA TRP A 245 -10.43 -3.67 11.40
C TRP A 245 -10.30 -2.23 11.88
N GLU A 246 -11.04 -1.81 12.90
CA GLU A 246 -11.01 -0.43 13.43
C GLU A 246 -9.59 0.04 13.75
N MET A 247 -8.81 -0.83 14.40
CA MET A 247 -7.42 -0.53 14.73
C MET A 247 -6.54 -0.40 13.47
N GLU A 248 -6.80 -1.15 12.41
CA GLU A 248 -6.06 -1.04 11.14
C GLU A 248 -6.47 0.21 10.35
N VAL A 249 -7.77 0.58 10.39
CA VAL A 249 -8.27 1.82 9.79
C VAL A 249 -7.58 3.04 10.42
N ALA A 250 -7.40 3.04 11.74
CA ALA A 250 -6.70 4.11 12.44
C ALA A 250 -5.22 4.24 12.02
N ARG A 251 -4.56 3.13 11.66
CA ARG A 251 -3.14 3.07 11.26
C ARG A 251 -2.88 3.48 9.81
N VAL A 252 -3.91 3.68 8.99
CA VAL A 252 -3.74 4.12 7.60
C VAL A 252 -2.98 5.44 7.56
N TYR A 253 -1.79 5.43 6.97
CA TYR A 253 -0.88 6.59 6.86
C TYR A 253 -0.47 7.22 8.19
N GLU A 254 -0.45 6.46 9.27
CA GLU A 254 -0.11 6.95 10.62
C GLU A 254 1.28 7.59 10.67
N LYS A 255 2.30 6.97 10.05
CA LYS A 255 3.67 7.49 10.13
C LYS A 255 3.83 8.78 9.34
N ALA A 256 3.32 8.80 8.11
CA ALA A 256 3.41 9.94 7.22
C ALA A 256 2.67 11.15 7.80
N ILE A 257 1.47 10.97 8.38
CA ILE A 257 0.69 12.11 8.90
C ILE A 257 1.35 12.74 10.14
N VAL A 258 1.91 11.92 11.03
CA VAL A 258 2.63 12.40 12.22
C VAL A 258 3.87 13.20 11.81
N GLU A 259 4.68 12.64 10.89
CA GLU A 259 5.88 13.31 10.39
C GLU A 259 5.54 14.62 9.65
N LEU A 260 4.45 14.64 8.88
CA LEU A 260 3.97 15.84 8.20
C LEU A 260 3.56 16.95 9.16
N GLY A 261 2.94 16.63 10.30
CA GLY A 261 2.61 17.61 11.34
C GLY A 261 3.87 18.32 11.83
N VAL A 262 4.84 17.54 12.31
CA VAL A 262 6.14 18.06 12.78
C VAL A 262 6.86 18.86 11.70
N SER A 263 6.92 18.32 10.48
CA SER A 263 7.62 18.92 9.34
C SER A 263 6.98 20.21 8.80
N LEU A 264 5.67 20.39 8.95
CA LEU A 264 4.96 21.59 8.48
C LEU A 264 4.92 22.67 9.56
N ASP A 265 4.75 22.29 10.83
CA ASP A 265 4.76 23.23 11.96
C ASP A 265 6.12 23.94 12.07
N THR A 266 7.21 23.17 11.96
CA THR A 266 8.58 23.70 11.94
C THR A 266 8.87 24.64 10.76
N SER A 267 8.21 24.43 9.62
CA SER A 267 8.36 25.31 8.44
C SER A 267 7.55 26.60 8.54
N GLY A 268 6.47 26.61 9.34
CA GLY A 268 5.66 27.81 9.59
C GLY A 268 6.28 28.76 10.61
N THR A 269 7.10 28.26 11.54
CA THR A 269 7.74 29.07 12.60
C THR A 269 9.04 29.76 12.19
N GLY A 270 9.63 29.43 11.03
CA GLY A 270 10.92 29.97 10.58
C GLY A 270 10.87 31.29 9.78
N GLY A 271 9.71 31.96 9.71
CA GLY A 271 9.48 33.13 8.85
C GLY A 271 9.66 34.51 9.49
N PHE A 272 10.09 34.60 10.74
CA PHE A 272 10.38 35.88 11.42
C PHE A 272 11.77 35.81 12.07
N GLY A 273 12.78 36.29 11.34
CA GLY A 273 14.16 36.44 11.81
C GLY A 273 14.94 37.32 10.85
#